data_AF-A0A659SAD8-F1
#
_entry.id   AF-A0A659SAD8-F1
#
_cell.length_a   1.000
_cell.length_b   1.000
_cell.length_c   1.000
_cell.angle_alpha   90.00
_cell.angle_beta   90.00
_cell.angle_gamma   90.00
#
_symmetry.space_group_name_H-M   'P 1'
#
loop_
_entity.id
_entity.type
_entity.pdbx_description
1 polymer ?
#
loop_
_entity_poly.entity_id
_entity_poly.type
_entity_poly.pdbx_seq_one_letter_code
_entity_poly.pdbx_strand_id
1 'polypeptide(L)'
;MKTTFSARFMQRMALTTALCAAFISTAHADDLNIKTMIPGVPQIDAESYILIDYNSGKVLAEQNADERRDPATLTKMMTTYDIGHAKKASKFKATHVDTDE
;
A
#
# COMPACT_ATOMS: atom_id res chain seq x y z
N MET A 1 14.88 63.39 -40.50
CA MET A 1 15.12 61.97 -40.88
C MET A 1 15.63 61.24 -39.63
N LYS A 2 14.72 60.74 -38.79
CA LYS A 2 14.30 59.33 -38.61
C LYS A 2 15.42 58.44 -38.03
N THR A 3 15.34 58.23 -36.72
CA THR A 3 16.20 57.45 -35.82
C THR A 3 16.15 55.94 -36.10
N THR A 4 16.77 55.48 -37.18
CA THR A 4 16.70 54.06 -37.61
C THR A 4 17.82 53.16 -37.06
N PHE A 5 18.90 53.73 -36.52
CA PHE A 5 20.08 52.97 -36.05
C PHE A 5 19.87 52.32 -34.66
N SER A 6 19.15 52.98 -33.74
CA SER A 6 18.87 52.47 -32.38
C SER A 6 17.89 51.29 -32.37
N ALA A 7 16.91 51.28 -33.30
CA ALA A 7 15.87 50.27 -33.37
C ALA A 7 16.42 48.86 -33.66
N ARG A 8 17.42 48.73 -34.55
CA ARG A 8 18.02 47.44 -34.89
C ARG A 8 18.87 46.85 -33.77
N PHE A 9 19.51 47.71 -32.98
CA PHE A 9 20.29 47.29 -31.81
C PHE A 9 19.36 46.84 -30.66
N MET A 10 18.30 47.62 -30.40
CA MET A 10 17.29 47.31 -29.39
C MET A 10 16.49 46.03 -29.73
N GLN A 11 16.19 45.80 -31.01
CA GLN A 11 15.51 44.59 -31.47
C GLN A 11 16.37 43.32 -31.31
N ARG A 12 17.69 43.42 -31.51
CA ARG A 12 18.62 42.28 -31.30
C ARG A 12 18.79 41.96 -29.83
N MET A 13 18.86 42.99 -28.97
CA MET A 13 18.89 42.81 -27.52
C MET A 13 17.59 42.15 -27.04
N ALA A 14 16.42 42.65 -27.44
CA ALA A 14 15.13 42.07 -27.07
C ALA A 14 14.96 40.62 -27.54
N LEU A 15 15.46 40.28 -28.73
CA LEU A 15 15.42 38.91 -29.26
C LEU A 15 16.34 37.97 -28.46
N THR A 16 17.50 38.44 -28.00
CA THR A 16 18.39 37.64 -27.14
C THR A 16 17.84 37.43 -25.74
N THR A 17 17.19 38.43 -25.13
CA THR A 17 16.54 38.27 -23.82
C THR A 17 15.34 37.33 -23.90
N ALA A 18 14.56 37.40 -24.97
CA ALA A 18 13.46 36.48 -25.23
C ALA A 18 13.95 35.03 -25.45
N LEU A 19 15.07 34.86 -26.15
CA LEU A 19 15.68 33.55 -26.35
C LEU A 19 16.22 32.95 -25.04
N CYS A 20 16.87 33.75 -24.19
CA CYS A 20 17.32 33.31 -22.86
C CYS A 20 16.15 32.97 -21.92
N ALA A 21 15.05 33.72 -21.96
CA ALA A 21 13.87 33.44 -21.13
C ALA A 21 13.19 32.12 -21.51
N ALA A 22 13.26 31.71 -22.78
CA ALA A 22 12.72 30.43 -23.24
C ALA A 22 13.50 29.21 -22.73
N PHE A 23 14.76 29.38 -22.28
CA PHE A 23 15.58 28.30 -21.73
C PHE A 23 15.44 28.08 -20.21
N ILE A 24 14.68 28.92 -19.49
CA ILE A 24 14.60 28.85 -18.02
C ILE A 24 13.65 27.73 -17.53
N SER A 25 12.75 27.23 -18.39
CA SER A 25 11.69 26.31 -17.97
C SER A 25 11.84 24.91 -18.58
N THR A 26 12.74 24.09 -18.03
CA THR A 26 12.62 22.62 -18.06
C THR A 26 13.49 21.98 -16.97
N ALA A 27 13.03 22.09 -15.73
CA ALA A 27 13.51 21.25 -14.64
C ALA A 27 12.30 20.72 -13.85
N HIS A 28 11.61 19.74 -14.43
CA HIS A 28 10.70 18.88 -13.66
C HIS A 28 11.55 17.74 -13.11
N ALA A 29 11.92 17.83 -11.84
CA ALA A 29 12.45 16.68 -11.13
C ALA A 29 11.24 15.87 -10.61
N ASP A 30 11.00 14.72 -11.21
CA ASP A 30 10.12 13.71 -10.63
C ASP A 30 10.83 13.15 -9.40
N ASP A 31 10.48 13.69 -8.23
CA ASP A 31 10.97 13.21 -6.94
C ASP A 31 10.37 11.82 -6.69
N LEU A 32 11.16 10.78 -6.98
CA LEU A 32 10.84 9.40 -6.60
C LEU A 32 10.88 9.31 -5.07
N ASN A 33 9.80 9.72 -4.43
CA ASN A 33 9.63 9.65 -2.99
C ASN A 33 9.47 8.18 -2.59
N ILE A 34 10.59 7.50 -2.37
CA ILE A 34 10.67 6.11 -1.90
C ILE A 34 9.90 5.91 -0.59
N LYS A 35 9.69 6.99 0.19
CA LYS A 35 8.95 6.96 1.46
C LYS A 35 7.44 6.81 1.28
N THR A 36 6.89 7.11 0.10
CA THR A 36 5.46 6.98 -0.23
C THR A 36 5.16 5.83 -1.20
N MET A 37 6.15 5.02 -1.57
CA MET A 37 5.94 3.87 -2.44
C MET A 37 5.12 2.79 -1.71
N ILE A 38 3.94 2.49 -2.22
CA ILE A 38 3.18 1.30 -1.82
C ILE A 38 3.80 0.12 -2.57
N PRO A 39 4.37 -0.88 -1.89
CA PRO A 39 4.93 -2.04 -2.57
C PRO A 39 3.81 -2.79 -3.31
N GLY A 40 4.11 -3.28 -4.50
CA GLY A 40 3.24 -4.24 -5.16
C GLY A 40 3.10 -5.51 -4.31
N VAL A 41 1.91 -6.08 -4.27
CA VAL A 41 1.67 -7.37 -3.60
C VAL A 41 2.41 -8.47 -4.38
N PRO A 42 3.18 -9.35 -3.72
CA PRO A 42 3.84 -10.46 -4.42
C PRO A 42 2.80 -11.41 -5.01
N GLN A 43 3.14 -12.06 -6.12
CA GLN A 43 2.31 -13.11 -6.68
C GLN A 43 2.39 -14.35 -5.78
N ILE A 44 1.25 -14.80 -5.27
CA ILE A 44 1.12 -16.01 -4.45
C ILE A 44 0.42 -17.07 -5.31
N ASP A 45 1.01 -18.27 -5.37
CA ASP A 45 0.41 -19.42 -6.05
C ASP A 45 -0.64 -20.08 -5.14
N ALA A 46 -1.82 -19.46 -5.05
CA ALA A 46 -2.96 -19.92 -4.29
C ALA A 46 -4.27 -19.43 -4.91
N GLU A 47 -5.36 -20.17 -4.75
CA GLU A 47 -6.68 -19.76 -5.25
C GLU A 47 -7.26 -18.55 -4.48
N SER A 48 -6.90 -18.41 -3.20
CA SER A 48 -7.32 -17.30 -2.34
C SER A 48 -6.34 -17.09 -1.18
N TYR A 49 -6.11 -15.84 -0.77
CA TYR A 49 -5.33 -15.50 0.42
C TYR A 49 -5.76 -14.16 1.03
N ILE A 50 -5.42 -13.97 2.31
CA ILE A 50 -5.55 -12.69 3.02
C ILE A 50 -4.40 -12.51 4.01
N LEU A 51 -3.84 -11.30 4.07
CA LEU A 51 -2.82 -10.90 5.04
C LEU A 51 -3.35 -9.72 5.86
N ILE A 52 -3.44 -9.90 7.17
CA ILE A 52 -4.03 -8.93 8.10
C ILE A 52 -3.04 -8.60 9.21
N ASP A 53 -2.92 -7.31 9.54
CA ASP A 53 -2.25 -6.88 10.78
C ASP A 53 -3.12 -7.21 12.01
N TYR A 54 -2.58 -7.99 12.95
CA TYR A 54 -3.33 -8.49 14.12
C TYR A 54 -3.88 -7.37 15.02
N ASN A 55 -3.13 -6.29 15.22
CA ASN A 55 -3.48 -5.25 16.19
C ASN A 55 -4.56 -4.30 15.65
N SER A 56 -4.44 -3.90 14.38
CA SER A 56 -5.34 -2.93 13.74
C SER A 56 -6.48 -3.58 12.97
N GLY A 57 -6.35 -4.86 12.59
CA GLY A 57 -7.28 -5.53 11.68
C GLY A 57 -7.14 -5.06 10.23
N LYS A 58 -6.11 -4.28 9.90
CA LYS A 58 -5.90 -3.76 8.54
C LYS A 58 -5.51 -4.88 7.57
N VAL A 59 -6.24 -5.00 6.46
CA VAL A 59 -5.85 -5.85 5.33
C VAL A 59 -4.66 -5.20 4.61
N LEU A 60 -3.57 -5.96 4.49
CA LEU A 60 -2.34 -5.53 3.84
C LEU A 60 -2.24 -6.05 2.40
N ALA A 61 -2.81 -7.22 2.13
CA ALA A 61 -2.90 -7.85 0.83
C ALA A 61 -4.00 -8.93 0.85
N GLU A 62 -4.73 -9.09 -0.25
CA GLU A 62 -5.73 -10.13 -0.39
C GLU A 62 -5.97 -10.51 -1.85
N GLN A 63 -6.47 -11.71 -2.07
CA GLN A 63 -6.98 -12.19 -3.35
C GLN A 63 -8.10 -13.19 -3.07
N ASN A 64 -9.29 -12.96 -3.62
CA ASN A 64 -10.47 -13.83 -3.46
C ASN A 64 -10.79 -14.18 -1.99
N ALA A 65 -10.52 -13.28 -1.04
CA ALA A 65 -10.60 -13.60 0.39
C ALA A 65 -12.01 -13.92 0.91
N ASP A 66 -13.04 -13.34 0.27
CA ASP A 66 -14.46 -13.57 0.62
C ASP A 66 -15.11 -14.70 -0.19
N GLU A 67 -14.36 -15.34 -1.10
CA GLU A 67 -14.88 -16.45 -1.89
C GLU A 67 -15.12 -17.66 -0.99
N ARG A 68 -16.29 -18.30 -1.14
CA ARG A 68 -16.63 -19.48 -0.34
C ARG A 68 -15.84 -20.69 -0.82
N ARG A 69 -15.12 -21.33 0.10
CA ARG A 69 -14.29 -22.50 -0.16
C ARG A 69 -14.44 -23.55 0.93
N ASP A 70 -14.05 -24.80 0.64
CA ASP A 70 -13.99 -25.86 1.64
C ASP A 70 -12.82 -25.59 2.61
N PRO A 71 -13.09 -25.35 3.91
CA PRO A 71 -12.05 -25.08 4.90
C PRO A 71 -11.25 -26.33 5.32
N ALA A 72 -11.74 -27.54 5.03
CA ALA A 72 -11.15 -28.80 5.48
C ALA A 72 -10.74 -28.75 6.97
N THR A 73 -9.45 -28.96 7.27
CA THR A 73 -8.92 -28.97 8.65
C THR A 73 -8.96 -27.61 9.34
N LEU A 74 -9.04 -26.48 8.59
CA LEU A 74 -9.14 -25.14 9.17
C LEU A 74 -10.41 -24.97 10.02
N THR A 75 -11.45 -25.79 9.79
CA THR A 75 -12.65 -25.86 10.65
C THR A 75 -12.32 -26.05 12.13
N LYS A 76 -11.23 -26.78 12.45
CA LYS A 76 -10.78 -27.01 13.84
C LYS A 76 -10.39 -25.72 14.56
N MET A 77 -10.07 -24.65 13.83
CA MET A 77 -9.82 -23.33 14.41
C MET A 77 -11.07 -22.79 15.11
N MET A 78 -12.24 -22.93 14.48
CA MET A 78 -13.52 -22.53 15.08
C MET A 78 -13.86 -23.41 16.29
N THR A 79 -13.67 -24.72 16.20
CA THR A 79 -13.87 -25.62 17.34
C THR A 79 -12.99 -25.22 18.53
N THR A 80 -11.72 -24.91 18.28
CA THR A 80 -10.79 -24.49 19.34
C THR A 80 -11.19 -23.13 19.92
N TYR A 81 -11.69 -22.22 19.08
CA TYR A 81 -12.22 -20.92 19.50
C TYR A 81 -13.39 -21.10 20.48
N ASP A 82 -14.38 -21.94 20.15
CA ASP A 82 -15.55 -22.20 20.99
C ASP A 82 -15.17 -22.85 22.33
N ILE A 83 -14.26 -23.83 22.31
CA ILE A 83 -13.69 -24.45 23.52
C ILE A 83 -13.01 -23.40 24.39
N GLY A 84 -12.17 -22.55 23.80
CA GLY A 84 -11.49 -21.45 24.49
C GLY A 84 -12.48 -20.45 25.09
N HIS A 85 -13.54 -20.12 24.36
CA HIS A 85 -14.59 -19.23 24.83
C HIS A 85 -15.36 -19.80 26.02
N ALA A 86 -15.75 -21.08 25.94
CA ALA A 86 -16.41 -21.78 27.04
C ALA A 86 -15.51 -21.89 28.28
N LYS A 87 -14.21 -22.15 28.10
CA LYS A 87 -13.22 -22.13 29.18
C LYS A 87 -13.09 -20.73 29.79
N LYS A 88 -13.05 -19.66 28.98
CA LYS A 88 -13.04 -18.26 29.45
C LYS A 88 -14.31 -17.91 30.24
N ALA A 89 -15.45 -18.43 29.82
CA ALA A 89 -16.73 -18.32 30.52
C ALA A 89 -16.85 -19.26 31.74
N SER A 90 -15.77 -19.92 32.16
CA SER A 90 -15.71 -20.85 33.30
C SER A 90 -16.73 -22.00 33.21
N LYS A 91 -17.12 -22.40 32.00
CA LYS A 91 -18.06 -23.52 31.79
C LYS A 91 -17.43 -24.88 32.14
N PHE A 92 -16.12 -25.01 31.97
CA PHE A 92 -15.33 -26.18 32.38
C PHE A 92 -13.88 -25.77 32.67
N LYS A 93 -13.12 -26.64 33.34
CA LYS A 93 -11.68 -26.49 33.60
C LYS A 93 -10.91 -27.52 32.79
N ALA A 94 -9.66 -27.21 32.43
CA ALA A 94 -8.80 -28.14 31.68
C ALA A 94 -8.37 -29.36 32.50
N THR A 95 -8.64 -29.36 33.81
CA THR A 95 -8.38 -30.46 34.71
C THR A 95 -9.57 -31.41 34.73
N HIS A 96 -9.66 -32.26 33.73
CA HIS A 96 -10.23 -33.59 33.90
C HIS A 96 -9.03 -34.54 33.85
N VAL A 97 -8.41 -34.74 35.02
CA VAL A 97 -7.45 -35.81 35.22
C VAL A 97 -8.31 -36.96 35.72
N ASP A 98 -8.62 -37.89 34.83
CA ASP A 98 -9.11 -39.20 35.25
C ASP A 98 -7.93 -39.91 35.91
N THR A 99 -7.72 -39.62 37.20
CA THR A 99 -7.00 -40.52 38.10
C THR A 99 -8.02 -41.50 38.63
N ASP A 100 -8.38 -42.48 37.83
CA ASP A 100 -8.96 -43.73 38.29
C ASP A 100 -8.23 -44.85 37.52
N GLU A 101 -7.49 -45.64 38.30
CA GLU A 101 -6.98 -47.02 38.05
C GLU A 101 -6.46 -47.42 36.66
#